data_AF-X0RWG0-F1
#
_entry.id   AF-X0RWG0-F1
#
_cell.length_a   1.000
_cell.length_b   1.000
_cell.length_c   1.000
_cell.angle_alpha   90.00
_cell.angle_beta   90.00
_cell.angle_gamma   90.00
#
_symmetry.space_group_name_H-M   'P 1'
#
loop_
_entity.id
_entity.type
_entity.pdbx_description
1 polymer ?
#
loop_
_entity_poly.entity_id
_entity_poly.type
_entity_poly.pdbx_seq_one_letter_code
_entity_poly.pdbx_strand_id
1 'polypeptide(L)'
;IQKVTRKRTIRTNAYHQRTEMILKLAQKYLAANLDGVTHRVVWGPILPQDTQRQAQNEQLLVQAGVHSRRTAMDEMGIMNPDEEFNRWLEEREKILKMNQEFRVASTRGGARERAVAAEMEVPE
;
A
#
# COMPACT_ATOMS: atom_id res chain seq x y z
N ILE A 1 12.87 15.02 -22.14
CA ILE A 1 11.92 13.87 -22.04
C ILE A 1 11.98 12.98 -23.29
N GLN A 2 11.77 13.51 -24.51
CA GLN A 2 11.71 12.73 -25.76
C GLN A 2 12.88 11.74 -25.96
N LYS A 3 14.13 12.16 -25.69
CA LYS A 3 15.30 11.28 -25.76
C LYS A 3 15.19 10.06 -24.83
N VAL A 4 14.70 10.28 -23.60
CA VAL A 4 14.51 9.22 -22.60
C VAL A 4 13.39 8.28 -23.04
N THR A 5 12.26 8.83 -23.51
CA THR A 5 11.15 8.04 -24.05
C THR A 5 11.62 7.12 -25.18
N ARG A 6 12.35 7.65 -26.16
CA ARG A 6 12.91 6.86 -27.26
C ARG A 6 13.82 5.74 -26.77
N LYS A 7 14.70 6.02 -25.81
CA LYS A 7 15.60 5.01 -25.22
C LYS A 7 14.83 3.95 -24.45
N ARG A 8 13.78 4.32 -23.72
CA ARG A 8 12.91 3.37 -23.01
C ARG A 8 12.21 2.45 -23.99
N THR A 9 11.61 2.96 -25.06
CA THR A 9 10.96 2.11 -26.09
C THR A 9 11.93 1.07 -26.66
N ILE A 10 13.15 1.49 -27.03
CA ILE A 10 14.16 0.57 -27.57
C ILE A 10 14.58 -0.46 -26.51
N ARG A 11 14.82 -0.02 -25.26
CA ARG A 11 15.25 -0.92 -24.18
C ARG A 11 14.14 -1.85 -23.70
N THR A 12 12.87 -1.43 -23.74
CA THR A 12 11.72 -2.28 -23.40
C THR A 12 11.74 -3.54 -24.26
N ASN A 13 11.87 -3.40 -25.59
CA ASN A 13 11.92 -4.54 -26.48
C ASN A 13 13.15 -5.44 -26.20
N ALA A 14 14.33 -4.83 -26.00
CA ALA A 14 15.54 -5.59 -25.64
C ALA A 14 15.38 -6.36 -24.32
N TYR A 15 14.71 -5.79 -23.31
CA TYR A 15 14.45 -6.46 -22.04
C TYR A 15 13.41 -7.56 -22.15
N HIS A 16 12.42 -7.42 -23.03
CA HIS A 16 11.50 -8.52 -23.33
C HIS A 16 12.24 -9.71 -23.93
N GLN A 17 13.03 -9.48 -24.99
CA GLN A 17 13.82 -10.53 -25.63
C GLN A 17 14.80 -11.21 -24.66
N ARG A 18 15.51 -10.41 -23.84
CA ARG A 18 16.40 -10.93 -22.80
C ARG A 18 15.66 -11.82 -21.81
N THR A 19 14.49 -11.39 -21.33
CA THR A 19 13.72 -12.12 -20.32
C THR A 19 13.19 -13.43 -20.89
N GLU A 20 12.68 -13.43 -22.13
CA GLU A 20 12.28 -14.66 -22.82
C GLU A 20 13.42 -15.67 -22.95
N MET A 21 14.63 -15.22 -23.30
CA MET A 21 15.80 -16.09 -23.37
C MET A 21 16.16 -16.68 -22.00
N ILE A 22 16.12 -15.86 -20.95
CA ILE A 22 16.38 -16.31 -19.58
C ILE A 22 15.33 -17.35 -19.14
N LEU A 23 14.04 -17.12 -19.44
CA LEU A 23 12.98 -18.07 -19.11
C LEU A 23 13.16 -19.41 -19.84
N LYS A 24 13.53 -19.40 -21.13
CA LYS A 24 13.85 -20.63 -21.88
C LYS A 24 15.03 -21.39 -21.29
N LEU A 25 16.09 -20.69 -20.88
CA LEU A 25 17.23 -21.30 -20.21
C LEU A 25 16.84 -21.87 -18.84
N ALA A 26 16.06 -21.14 -18.05
CA ALA A 26 15.58 -21.59 -16.76
C ALA A 26 14.68 -22.83 -16.89
N GLN A 27 13.79 -22.88 -17.88
CA GLN A 27 12.99 -24.07 -18.17
C GLN A 27 13.87 -25.29 -18.49
N LYS A 28 14.91 -25.10 -19.31
CA LYS A 28 15.82 -26.18 -19.73
C LYS A 28 16.71 -26.70 -18.59
N TYR A 29 17.22 -25.81 -17.74
CA TYR A 29 18.29 -26.15 -16.79
C TYR A 29 17.85 -26.21 -15.32
N LEU A 30 16.75 -25.55 -14.94
CA LEU A 30 16.22 -25.58 -13.57
C LEU A 30 15.01 -26.52 -13.39
N ALA A 31 14.56 -27.19 -14.45
CA ALA A 31 13.35 -28.04 -14.44
C ALA A 31 12.10 -27.33 -13.87
N ALA A 32 12.08 -26.00 -13.92
CA ALA A 32 10.96 -25.18 -13.48
C ALA A 32 9.97 -25.00 -14.64
N ASN A 33 8.70 -25.34 -14.42
CA ASN A 33 7.63 -25.05 -15.35
C ASN A 33 7.30 -23.56 -15.27
N LEU A 34 7.93 -22.78 -16.15
CA LEU A 34 7.74 -21.33 -16.27
C LEU A 34 6.80 -20.97 -17.44
N ASP A 35 6.07 -21.96 -17.97
CA ASP A 35 5.09 -21.75 -19.02
C ASP A 35 3.93 -20.89 -18.50
N GLY A 36 3.61 -19.83 -19.25
CA GLY A 36 2.56 -18.87 -18.89
C GLY A 36 2.99 -17.72 -17.97
N VAL A 37 4.25 -17.66 -17.54
CA VAL A 37 4.77 -16.50 -16.80
C VAL A 37 4.88 -15.30 -17.74
N THR A 38 4.05 -14.28 -17.50
CA THR A 38 4.15 -13.00 -18.20
C THR A 38 5.11 -12.07 -17.47
N HIS A 39 5.82 -11.23 -18.23
CA HIS A 39 6.76 -10.27 -17.66
C HIS A 39 6.44 -8.87 -18.19
N ARG A 40 6.51 -7.87 -17.31
CA ARG A 40 6.25 -6.46 -17.62
C ARG A 40 7.49 -5.65 -17.30
N VAL A 41 7.91 -4.81 -18.24
CA VAL A 41 8.99 -3.84 -18.00
C VAL A 41 8.36 -2.57 -17.44
N VAL A 42 8.62 -2.28 -16.17
CA VAL A 42 8.17 -1.06 -15.52
C VAL A 42 9.34 -0.06 -15.48
N TRP A 43 9.11 1.15 -15.96
CA TRP A 43 10.07 2.24 -15.88
C TRP A 43 9.59 3.26 -14.84
N GLY A 44 10.45 3.61 -13.89
CA GLY A 44 10.17 4.72 -12.96
C GLY A 44 9.97 6.06 -13.69
N PRO A 45 9.50 7.11 -13.03
CA PRO A 45 9.23 8.39 -13.67
C PRO A 45 10.49 9.02 -14.33
N ILE A 46 10.30 9.76 -15.43
CA ILE A 46 11.41 10.41 -16.17
C ILE A 46 11.88 11.69 -15.48
N LEU A 47 10.94 12.36 -14.79
CA LEU A 47 11.17 13.57 -14.04
C LEU A 47 10.96 13.27 -12.55
N PRO A 48 11.54 14.08 -11.65
CA PRO A 48 11.10 14.12 -10.27
C PRO A 48 9.59 14.36 -10.27
N GLN A 49 8.83 13.37 -9.84
CA GLN A 49 7.41 13.55 -9.61
C GLN A 49 7.23 14.21 -8.26
N ASP A 50 6.23 15.07 -8.19
CA ASP A 50 5.71 15.55 -6.92
C ASP A 50 4.95 14.37 -6.27
N THR A 51 5.69 13.54 -5.52
CA THR A 51 5.16 12.36 -4.85
C THR A 51 4.05 12.71 -3.85
N GLN A 52 4.09 13.93 -3.29
CA GLN A 52 3.05 14.40 -2.38
C GLN A 52 1.73 14.59 -3.13
N ARG A 53 1.76 15.23 -4.30
CA ARG A 53 0.56 15.41 -5.13
C ARG A 53 0.02 14.08 -5.64
N GLN A 54 0.90 13.16 -6.03
CA GLN A 54 0.49 11.81 -6.43
C GLN A 54 -0.21 11.08 -5.28
N ALA A 55 0.35 11.11 -4.07
CA ALA A 55 -0.26 10.49 -2.90
C ALA A 55 -1.63 11.10 -2.54
N GLN A 56 -1.77 12.43 -2.64
CA GLN A 56 -3.05 13.11 -2.41
C GLN A 56 -4.12 12.67 -3.43
N ASN A 57 -3.75 12.58 -4.71
CA ASN A 57 -4.66 12.11 -5.74
C ASN A 57 -5.10 10.67 -5.51
N GLU A 58 -4.15 9.77 -5.20
CA GLU A 58 -4.46 8.37 -4.91
C GLU A 58 -5.34 8.22 -3.66
N GLN A 59 -5.12 9.03 -2.62
CA GLN A 59 -5.98 9.06 -1.45
C GLN A 59 -7.43 9.41 -1.82
N LEU A 60 -7.63 10.42 -2.68
CA LEU A 60 -8.96 10.81 -3.15
C LEU A 60 -9.62 9.70 -3.97
N LEU A 61 -8.87 9.05 -4.86
CA LEU A 61 -9.37 7.95 -5.69
C LEU A 61 -9.76 6.72 -4.87
N VAL A 62 -9.00 6.42 -3.81
CA VAL A 62 -9.33 5.34 -2.87
C VAL A 62 -10.59 5.69 -2.06
N GLN A 63 -10.71 6.93 -1.59
CA GLN A 63 -11.89 7.37 -0.84
C GLN A 63 -13.16 7.37 -1.71
N ALA A 64 -13.03 7.75 -2.98
CA ALA A 64 -14.11 7.70 -3.96
C ALA A 64 -14.47 6.28 -4.40
N GLY A 65 -13.70 5.26 -4.00
CA GLY A 65 -13.91 3.86 -4.36
C GLY A 65 -13.53 3.51 -5.80
N VAL A 66 -12.81 4.40 -6.51
CA VAL A 66 -12.34 4.17 -7.88
C VAL A 66 -11.13 3.24 -7.87
N HIS A 67 -10.18 3.49 -6.96
CA HIS A 67 -9.00 2.65 -6.78
C HIS A 67 -9.11 1.80 -5.53
N SER A 68 -8.68 0.54 -5.63
CA SER A 68 -8.38 -0.25 -4.44
C SER A 68 -7.09 0.27 -3.80
N ARG A 69 -6.92 0.08 -2.50
CA ARG A 69 -5.67 0.43 -1.80
C ARG A 69 -4.45 -0.27 -2.42
N ARG A 70 -4.61 -1.51 -2.91
CA ARG A 70 -3.55 -2.25 -3.60
C ARG A 70 -3.18 -1.61 -4.94
N THR A 71 -4.18 -1.22 -5.72
CA THR A 71 -3.99 -0.51 -7.00
C THR A 71 -3.27 0.81 -6.79
N ALA A 72 -3.67 1.58 -5.78
CA ALA A 72 -3.01 2.84 -5.42
C ALA A 72 -1.54 2.63 -5.01
N MET A 73 -1.23 1.56 -4.27
CA MET A 73 0.14 1.20 -3.90
C MET A 73 1.00 0.80 -5.11
N ASP A 74 0.43 0.05 -6.07
CA ASP A 74 1.11 -0.32 -7.31
C ASP A 74 1.42 0.94 -8.17
N GLU A 75 0.47 1.86 -8.30
CA GLU A 75 0.64 3.13 -9.02
C GLU A 75 1.65 4.07 -8.34
N MET A 76 1.76 4.03 -7.01
CA MET A 76 2.82 4.71 -6.26
C MET A 76 4.20 4.03 -6.41
N GLY A 77 4.28 2.86 -7.05
CA GLY A 77 5.52 2.14 -7.31
C GLY A 77 6.06 1.36 -6.11
N ILE A 78 5.18 0.94 -5.19
CA ILE A 78 5.54 0.05 -4.08
C ILE A 78 5.88 -1.34 -4.64
N MET A 79 7.02 -1.90 -4.21
CA MET A 79 7.57 -3.12 -4.80
C MET A 79 6.68 -4.36 -4.62
N ASN A 80 5.99 -4.48 -3.48
CA ASN A 80 5.06 -5.57 -3.20
C ASN A 80 3.80 -5.02 -2.51
N PRO A 81 2.77 -4.61 -3.28
CA PRO A 81 1.56 -4.02 -2.73
C PRO A 81 0.79 -4.94 -1.77
N ASP A 82 0.82 -6.26 -2.00
CA ASP A 82 0.07 -7.21 -1.18
C ASP A 82 0.69 -7.38 0.21
N GLU A 83 2.01 -7.48 0.29
CA GLU A 83 2.72 -7.54 1.58
C GLU A 83 2.55 -6.26 2.40
N GLU A 84 2.70 -5.09 1.76
CA GLU A 84 2.52 -3.81 2.43
C GLU A 84 1.08 -3.61 2.91
N PHE A 85 0.10 -4.05 2.13
CA PHE A 85 -1.29 -4.01 2.57
C PHE A 85 -1.55 -4.91 3.78
N ASN A 86 -0.93 -6.10 3.84
CA ASN A 86 -1.06 -6.98 4.99
C ASN A 86 -0.41 -6.37 6.24
N ARG A 87 0.79 -5.80 6.14
CA ARG A 87 1.43 -5.06 7.24
C ARG A 87 0.53 -3.93 7.75
N TRP A 88 -0.07 -3.18 6.83
CA TRP A 88 -1.01 -2.12 7.19
C TRP A 88 -2.25 -2.64 7.93
N LEU A 89 -2.80 -3.79 7.53
CA LEU A 89 -3.92 -4.42 8.24
C LEU A 89 -3.53 -4.86 9.66
N GLU A 90 -2.35 -5.45 9.83
CA GLU A 90 -1.82 -5.83 11.15
C GLU A 90 -1.61 -4.62 12.06
N GLU A 91 -1.03 -3.54 11.53
CA GLU A 91 -0.90 -2.28 12.25
C GLU A 91 -2.26 -1.71 12.64
N ARG A 92 -3.22 -1.72 11.71
CA ARG A 92 -4.57 -1.23 11.96
C ARG A 92 -5.28 -2.04 13.04
N GLU A 93 -5.11 -3.35 13.05
CA GLU A 93 -5.66 -4.23 14.08
C GLU A 93 -5.07 -3.90 15.45
N LYS A 94 -3.74 -3.75 15.55
CA LYS A 94 -3.06 -3.38 16.80
C LYS A 94 -3.55 -2.03 17.32
N ILE A 95 -3.67 -1.03 16.45
CA ILE A 95 -4.19 0.30 16.80
C ILE A 95 -5.64 0.22 17.28
N LEU A 96 -6.48 -0.60 16.65
CA LEU A 96 -7.88 -0.78 17.07
C LEU A 96 -7.99 -1.45 18.44
N LYS A 97 -7.20 -2.50 18.70
CA LYS A 97 -7.15 -3.16 20.03
C LYS A 97 -6.72 -2.17 21.11
N MET A 98 -5.65 -1.43 20.87
CA MET A 98 -5.16 -0.39 21.77
C MET A 98 -6.23 0.69 22.05
N ASN A 99 -6.92 1.17 21.01
CA ASN A 99 -7.99 2.15 21.16
C ASN A 99 -9.21 1.61 21.94
N GLN A 100 -9.55 0.32 21.78
CA GLN A 100 -10.60 -0.33 22.55
C GLN A 100 -10.21 -0.40 24.04
N GLU A 101 -8.98 -0.83 24.34
CA GLU A 101 -8.46 -0.90 25.71
C GLU A 101 -8.45 0.48 26.38
N PHE A 102 -7.99 1.53 25.68
CA PHE A 102 -8.02 2.90 26.20
C PHE A 102 -9.44 3.44 26.39
N ARG A 103 -10.38 3.13 25.49
CA ARG A 103 -11.80 3.51 25.67
C ARG A 103 -12.41 2.82 26.90
N VAL A 104 -12.09 1.55 27.13
CA VAL A 104 -12.55 0.79 28.31
C VAL A 104 -11.93 1.32 29.60
N ALA A 105 -10.67 1.77 29.57
CA ALA A 105 -10.03 2.41 30.72
C ALA A 105 -10.64 3.80 31.02
N SER A 106 -10.93 4.59 29.98
CA SER A 106 -11.53 5.94 30.10
C SER A 106 -12.96 5.92 30.64
N THR A 107 -13.80 4.96 30.21
CA THR A 107 -15.17 4.81 30.75
C THR A 107 -15.18 4.39 32.22
N ARG A 108 -14.13 3.72 32.71
CA ARG A 108 -13.97 3.32 34.11
C ARG A 108 -13.60 4.50 35.03
N GLY A 109 -12.97 5.55 34.49
CA GLY A 109 -12.66 6.81 35.21
C GLY A 109 -13.84 7.80 35.23
N GLY A 110 -14.46 8.05 34.08
CA GLY A 110 -15.54 9.04 33.95
C GLY A 110 -16.87 8.65 34.60
N ALA A 111 -17.07 7.38 34.96
CA ALA A 111 -18.22 6.94 35.76
C ALA A 111 -18.03 7.23 37.26
N ARG A 112 -16.80 7.18 37.78
CA ARG A 112 -16.50 7.54 39.16
C ARG A 112 -16.59 9.04 39.39
N GLU A 113 -16.09 9.85 38.46
CA GLU A 113 -16.19 11.32 38.56
C GLU A 113 -17.63 11.83 38.46
N ARG A 114 -18.48 11.21 37.63
CA ARG A 114 -19.91 11.56 37.56
C ARG A 114 -20.71 11.13 38.80
N ALA A 115 -20.37 10.01 39.42
CA ALA A 115 -21.01 9.58 40.67
C ALA A 115 -20.66 10.52 41.84
N VAL A 116 -19.40 10.96 41.93
CA VAL A 116 -18.94 11.92 42.94
C VAL A 116 -19.54 13.31 42.72
N ALA A 117 -19.67 13.76 41.46
CA ALA A 117 -20.33 15.03 41.15
C ALA A 117 -21.84 15.01 41.49
N ALA A 118 -22.53 13.89 41.25
CA ALA A 118 -23.94 13.74 41.59
C ALA A 118 -24.21 13.65 43.11
N GLU A 119 -23.26 13.14 43.90
CA GLU A 119 -23.34 13.16 45.37
C GLU A 119 -23.08 14.57 45.97
N MET A 120 -22.36 15.45 45.28
CA MET A 120 -22.11 16.83 45.74
C MET A 120 -23.22 17.83 45.38
N GLU A 121 -24.11 17.50 44.44
CA GLU A 121 -25.11 18.44 43.91
C GLU A 121 -26.48 18.40 44.63
N VAL A 122 -26.61 17.66 45.74
CA VAL A 122 -27.83 17.63 46.57
C VAL A 122 -27.61 18.29 47.93
N PRO A 123 -27.90 19.60 48.07
CA PRO A 123 -28.33 20.21 49.32
C PRO A 123 -29.84 20.52 49.31
N GLU A 124 -30.43 20.40 50.50
CA GLU A 124 -31.86 20.61 50.87
C GLU A 124 -32.53 21.90 50.36
#